data_AF-A0A9E3YAF3-F1
#
_entry.id   AF-A0A9E3YAF3-F1
#
_cell.length_a   1.000
_cell.length_b   1.000
_cell.length_c   1.000
_cell.angle_alpha   90.00
_cell.angle_beta   90.00
_cell.angle_gamma   90.00
#
_symmetry.space_group_name_H-M   'P 1'
#
loop_
_entity.id
_entity.type
_entity.pdbx_description
1 polymer ?
#
loop_
_entity_poly.entity_id
_entity_poly.type
_entity_poly.pdbx_seq_one_letter_code
_entity_poly.pdbx_strand_id
1 'polypeptide(L)'
;MTVAQAPSIAELEAKIDVLTQQVAFLADEAMQAKRRREMWTELQADAMPIAGDFLEVVSRELDELSADVEIADFAQLLRRVVRVAPILDQALGYLEVFAELASDMWPLSDQVMDFATDRLVEADQKGYFAFAKGGMRVVDEVVTNFTEDDVQALGDNVVLILNTVKELTQPEIMAVLYRMIEAVQHQQAQMQLEPAEAPSFFQLLKRMRDPEIRKGLGRALNTLGVVSEVDPTRPTIETGDKK
;
A
#
# COMPACT_ATOMS: atom_id res chain seq x y z
N MET A 1 45.33 40.63 -64.23
CA MET A 1 46.20 40.67 -63.03
C MET A 1 45.46 41.45 -61.97
N THR A 2 44.89 40.77 -60.98
CA THR A 2 44.18 41.40 -59.85
C THR A 2 44.98 41.06 -58.59
N VAL A 3 45.49 42.09 -57.96
CA VAL A 3 46.42 42.03 -56.82
C VAL A 3 45.67 41.49 -55.60
N ALA A 4 46.18 40.41 -54.99
CA ALA A 4 45.71 39.93 -53.70
C ALA A 4 46.02 40.98 -52.64
N GLN A 5 44.99 41.55 -52.02
CA GLN A 5 45.13 42.47 -50.90
C GLN A 5 45.68 41.72 -49.68
N ALA A 6 46.70 42.28 -49.03
CA ALA A 6 47.23 41.75 -47.79
C ALA A 6 46.16 41.87 -46.69
N PRO A 7 45.92 40.83 -45.86
CA PRO A 7 44.94 40.89 -44.79
C PRO A 7 45.34 41.99 -43.79
N SER A 8 44.35 42.73 -43.30
CA SER A 8 44.59 43.81 -42.33
C SER A 8 44.97 43.21 -40.96
N ILE A 9 45.78 43.92 -40.18
CA ILE A 9 46.25 43.46 -38.85
C ILE A 9 45.07 43.06 -37.94
N ALA A 10 43.94 43.77 -38.04
CA ALA A 10 42.72 43.48 -37.28
C ALA A 10 42.06 42.13 -37.64
N GLU A 11 42.13 41.71 -38.91
CA GLU A 11 41.61 40.39 -39.32
C GLU A 11 42.49 39.24 -38.82
N LEU A 12 43.78 39.52 -38.60
CA LEU A 12 44.74 38.55 -38.05
C LEU A 12 44.53 38.37 -36.55
N GLU A 13 44.30 39.46 -35.81
CA GLU A 13 43.97 39.42 -34.38
C GLU A 13 42.67 38.64 -34.13
N ALA A 14 41.61 38.90 -34.90
CA ALA A 14 40.36 38.15 -34.79
C ALA A 14 40.53 36.65 -35.06
N LYS A 15 41.39 36.26 -36.01
CA LYS A 15 41.71 34.85 -36.28
C LYS A 15 42.53 34.21 -35.17
N ILE A 16 43.45 34.95 -34.56
CA ILE A 16 44.26 34.48 -33.43
C ILE A 16 43.38 34.24 -32.20
N ASP A 17 42.41 35.11 -31.92
CA ASP A 17 41.48 34.92 -30.80
C ASP A 17 40.59 33.68 -30.98
N VAL A 18 40.07 33.47 -32.19
CA VAL A 18 39.28 32.26 -32.53
C VAL A 18 40.14 31.00 -32.41
N LEU A 19 41.39 31.03 -32.90
CA LEU A 19 42.32 29.90 -32.75
C LEU A 19 42.68 29.66 -31.29
N THR A 20 42.86 30.71 -30.49
CA THR A 20 43.15 30.60 -29.06
C THR A 20 42.00 29.94 -28.32
N GLN A 21 40.77 30.29 -28.65
CA GLN A 21 39.58 29.67 -28.07
C GLN A 21 39.44 28.19 -28.49
N GLN A 22 39.71 27.86 -29.75
CA GLN A 22 39.69 26.48 -30.24
C GLN A 22 40.79 25.62 -29.60
N VAL A 23 42.00 26.18 -29.43
CA VAL A 23 43.10 25.49 -28.75
C VAL A 23 42.80 25.31 -27.26
N ALA A 24 42.16 26.28 -26.60
CA ALA A 24 41.72 26.13 -25.21
C ALA A 24 40.70 25.01 -25.04
N PHE A 25 39.73 24.91 -25.96
CA PHE A 25 38.74 23.82 -25.98
C PHE A 25 39.41 22.45 -26.20
N LEU A 26 40.30 22.34 -27.20
CA LEU A 26 41.04 21.10 -27.46
C LEU A 26 42.00 20.73 -26.32
N ALA A 27 42.56 21.71 -25.63
CA ALA A 27 43.42 21.48 -24.47
C ALA A 27 42.63 20.88 -23.30
N ASP A 28 41.41 21.36 -23.06
CA ASP A 28 40.54 20.80 -22.02
C ASP A 28 40.11 19.36 -22.34
N GLU A 29 39.69 19.08 -23.57
CA GLU A 29 39.40 17.71 -24.02
C GLU A 29 40.62 16.79 -23.89
N ALA A 30 41.82 17.27 -24.22
CA ALA A 30 43.06 16.51 -24.08
C ALA A 30 43.40 16.22 -22.61
N MET A 31 43.16 17.15 -21.69
CA MET A 31 43.35 16.94 -20.25
C MET A 31 42.35 15.93 -19.69
N GLN A 32 41.08 15.96 -20.14
CA GLN A 32 40.08 14.96 -19.77
C GLN A 32 40.41 13.58 -20.35
N ALA A 33 40.90 13.51 -21.60
CA ALA A 33 41.36 12.27 -22.22
C ALA A 33 42.57 11.68 -21.48
N LYS A 34 43.50 12.52 -21.02
CA LYS A 34 44.65 12.08 -20.22
C LYS A 34 44.23 11.47 -18.88
N ARG A 35 43.34 12.14 -18.14
CA ARG A 35 42.80 11.61 -16.87
C ARG A 35 42.09 10.27 -17.06
N ARG A 36 41.30 10.12 -18.13
CA ARG A 36 40.67 8.83 -18.46
C ARG A 36 41.72 7.74 -18.69
N ARG A 37 42.78 8.02 -19.45
CA ARG A 37 43.85 7.03 -19.69
C ARG A 37 44.58 6.62 -18.40
N GLU A 38 44.81 7.56 -17.50
CA GLU A 38 45.43 7.29 -16.19
C GLU A 38 44.54 6.37 -15.35
N MET A 39 43.25 6.68 -15.22
CA MET A 39 42.28 5.81 -14.53
C MET A 39 42.17 4.42 -15.17
N TRP A 40 42.19 4.33 -16.50
CA TRP A 40 42.21 3.06 -17.22
C TRP A 40 43.47 2.24 -16.93
N THR A 41 44.61 2.91 -16.78
CA THR A 41 45.90 2.24 -16.48
C THR A 41 45.92 1.74 -15.04
N GLU A 42 45.36 2.50 -14.10
CA GLU A 42 45.19 2.11 -12.69
C GLU A 42 44.22 0.93 -12.54
N LEU A 43 43.05 1.03 -13.17
CA LEU A 43 42.09 -0.08 -13.23
C LEU A 43 42.71 -1.32 -13.87
N GLN A 44 43.51 -1.17 -14.92
CA GLN A 44 44.22 -2.29 -15.51
C GLN A 44 45.25 -2.88 -14.54
N ALA A 45 45.99 -2.04 -13.82
CA ALA A 45 46.98 -2.48 -12.83
C ALA A 45 46.34 -3.23 -11.65
N ASP A 46 45.15 -2.81 -11.21
CA ASP A 46 44.41 -3.41 -10.09
C ASP A 46 43.56 -4.61 -10.51
N ALA A 47 43.07 -4.62 -11.76
CA ALA A 47 42.29 -5.73 -12.29
C ALA A 47 43.17 -6.88 -12.80
N MET A 48 44.42 -6.62 -13.24
CA MET A 48 45.31 -7.66 -13.75
C MET A 48 45.57 -8.79 -12.73
N PRO A 49 45.84 -8.51 -11.44
CA PRO A 49 46.03 -9.53 -10.42
C PRO A 49 44.76 -10.33 -10.16
N ILE A 50 43.61 -9.65 -10.02
CA ILE A 50 42.30 -10.29 -9.78
C ILE A 50 41.91 -11.18 -10.95
N ALA A 51 42.18 -10.74 -12.19
CA ALA A 51 41.96 -11.54 -13.38
C ALA A 51 42.89 -12.77 -13.42
N GLY A 52 44.14 -12.63 -12.98
CA GLY A 52 45.07 -13.75 -12.81
C GLY A 52 44.58 -14.77 -11.80
N ASP A 53 44.19 -14.32 -10.61
CA ASP A 53 43.69 -15.17 -9.53
C ASP A 53 42.38 -15.86 -9.93
N PHE A 54 41.47 -15.15 -10.60
CA PHE A 54 40.23 -15.71 -11.12
C PHE A 54 40.49 -16.77 -12.20
N LEU A 55 41.43 -16.54 -13.11
CA LEU A 55 41.82 -17.53 -14.12
C LEU A 55 42.48 -18.76 -13.50
N GLU A 56 43.25 -18.60 -12.42
CA GLU A 56 43.84 -19.72 -11.69
C GLU A 56 42.78 -20.54 -10.94
N VAL A 57 41.81 -19.88 -10.31
CA VAL A 57 40.67 -20.53 -9.64
C VAL A 57 39.79 -21.26 -10.66
N VAL A 58 39.47 -20.62 -11.78
CA VAL A 58 38.72 -21.24 -12.88
C VAL A 58 39.50 -22.41 -13.47
N SER A 59 40.82 -22.31 -13.65
CA SER A 59 41.64 -23.44 -14.13
C SER A 59 41.64 -24.62 -13.16
N ARG A 60 41.65 -24.34 -11.85
CA ARG A 60 41.64 -25.36 -10.79
C ARG A 60 40.29 -26.05 -10.68
N GLU A 61 39.21 -25.27 -10.71
CA GLU A 61 37.82 -25.77 -10.72
C GLU A 61 37.49 -26.50 -12.04
N LEU A 62 38.06 -26.09 -13.18
CA LEU A 62 37.91 -26.80 -14.46
C LEU A 62 38.62 -28.16 -14.47
N ASP A 63 39.75 -28.31 -13.77
CA ASP A 63 40.39 -29.61 -13.57
C ASP A 63 39.52 -30.53 -12.68
N GLU A 64 38.82 -29.96 -11.69
CA GLU A 64 37.93 -30.67 -10.76
C GLU A 64 36.55 -31.01 -11.39
N LEU A 65 36.04 -30.15 -12.27
CA LEU A 65 34.82 -30.34 -13.08
C LEU A 65 35.05 -31.07 -14.43
N SER A 66 36.28 -31.51 -14.72
CA SER A 66 36.68 -32.12 -16.00
C SER A 66 35.87 -33.37 -16.42
N ALA A 67 35.02 -33.90 -15.53
CA ALA A 67 34.08 -34.97 -15.86
C ALA A 67 32.82 -34.50 -16.60
N ASP A 68 32.41 -33.22 -16.47
CA ASP A 68 31.08 -32.74 -16.91
C ASP A 68 31.08 -31.41 -17.71
N VAL A 69 32.22 -30.73 -17.90
CA VAL A 69 32.29 -29.45 -18.65
C VAL A 69 33.23 -29.57 -19.84
N GLU A 70 32.69 -29.55 -21.06
CA GLU A 70 33.50 -29.59 -22.28
C GLU A 70 34.02 -28.18 -22.64
N ILE A 71 35.16 -28.11 -23.34
CA ILE A 71 35.69 -26.86 -23.93
C ILE A 71 34.63 -26.18 -24.84
N ALA A 72 33.74 -26.98 -25.42
CA ALA A 72 32.60 -26.51 -26.20
C ALA A 72 31.59 -25.68 -25.38
N ASP A 73 31.38 -26.00 -24.11
CA ASP A 73 30.47 -25.28 -23.21
C ASP A 73 31.03 -23.91 -22.84
N PHE A 74 32.35 -23.81 -22.65
CA PHE A 74 33.03 -22.54 -22.42
C PHE A 74 32.91 -21.59 -23.63
N ALA A 75 33.06 -22.12 -24.85
CA ALA A 75 32.85 -21.35 -26.08
C ALA A 75 31.39 -20.91 -26.26
N GLN A 76 30.43 -21.73 -25.86
CA GLN A 76 29.01 -21.36 -25.84
C GLN A 76 28.71 -20.26 -24.83
N LEU A 77 29.30 -20.33 -23.63
CA LEU A 77 29.18 -19.30 -22.60
C LEU A 77 29.75 -17.96 -23.09
N LEU A 78 30.97 -17.95 -23.64
CA LEU A 78 31.59 -16.76 -24.23
C LEU A 78 30.71 -16.15 -25.33
N ARG A 79 30.17 -16.99 -26.21
CA ARG A 79 29.25 -16.54 -27.26
C ARG A 79 27.94 -15.98 -26.69
N ARG A 80 27.44 -16.53 -25.57
CA ARG A 80 26.25 -16.06 -24.87
C ARG A 80 26.49 -14.72 -24.19
N VAL A 81 27.65 -14.53 -23.54
CA VAL A 81 28.07 -13.26 -22.94
C VAL A 81 28.24 -12.18 -24.01
N VAL A 82 28.92 -12.48 -25.13
CA VAL A 82 29.05 -11.53 -26.25
C VAL A 82 27.68 -11.17 -26.85
N ARG A 83 26.75 -12.13 -26.93
CA ARG A 83 25.38 -11.88 -27.39
C ARG A 83 24.57 -11.02 -26.41
N VAL A 84 24.84 -11.15 -25.12
CA VAL A 84 24.16 -10.42 -24.03
C VAL A 84 24.85 -9.10 -23.69
N ALA A 85 26.07 -8.86 -24.16
CA ALA A 85 26.82 -7.62 -23.92
C ALA A 85 26.04 -6.34 -24.27
N PRO A 86 25.31 -6.24 -25.39
CA PRO A 86 24.48 -5.05 -25.68
C PRO A 86 23.32 -4.86 -24.70
N ILE A 87 22.79 -5.95 -24.15
CA ILE A 87 21.72 -5.91 -23.13
C ILE A 87 22.29 -5.47 -21.79
N LEU A 88 23.50 -5.92 -21.45
CA LEU A 88 24.21 -5.47 -20.24
C LEU A 88 24.60 -4.00 -20.33
N ASP A 89 25.02 -3.53 -21.49
CA ASP A 89 25.32 -2.12 -21.74
C ASP A 89 24.07 -1.23 -21.55
N GLN A 90 22.92 -1.66 -22.08
CA GLN A 90 21.65 -0.99 -21.82
C GLN A 90 21.25 -1.04 -20.33
N ALA A 91 21.44 -2.18 -19.67
CA ALA A 91 21.16 -2.31 -18.24
C ALA A 91 22.05 -1.40 -17.38
N LEU A 92 23.32 -1.26 -17.75
CA LEU A 92 24.26 -0.32 -17.13
C LEU A 92 23.83 1.12 -17.34
N GLY A 93 23.34 1.48 -18.53
CA GLY A 93 22.75 2.81 -18.78
C GLY A 93 21.52 3.10 -17.92
N TYR A 94 20.65 2.11 -17.69
CA TYR A 94 19.53 2.28 -16.74
C TYR A 94 20.00 2.41 -15.29
N LEU A 95 21.06 1.68 -14.92
CA LEU A 95 21.65 1.76 -13.59
C LEU A 95 22.30 3.14 -13.34
N GLU A 96 22.91 3.74 -14.36
CA GLU A 96 23.49 5.07 -14.30
C GLU A 96 22.42 6.15 -14.07
N VAL A 97 21.32 6.10 -14.83
CA VAL A 97 20.16 7.00 -14.62
C VAL A 97 19.54 6.81 -13.23
N PHE A 98 19.44 5.57 -12.75
CA PHE A 98 18.95 5.30 -11.40
C PHE A 98 19.92 5.79 -10.32
N ALA A 99 21.23 5.64 -10.53
CA ALA A 99 22.26 6.09 -9.60
C ALA A 99 22.33 7.62 -9.52
N GLU A 100 22.19 8.31 -10.66
CA GLU A 100 22.06 9.77 -10.71
C GLU A 100 20.81 10.25 -9.94
N LEU A 101 19.65 9.64 -10.21
CA LEU A 101 18.42 9.97 -9.50
C LEU A 101 18.52 9.68 -7.99
N ALA A 102 19.12 8.54 -7.61
CA ALA A 102 19.33 8.18 -6.21
C ALA A 102 20.30 9.14 -5.52
N SER A 103 21.35 9.58 -6.21
CA SER A 103 22.30 10.58 -5.71
C SER A 103 21.64 11.95 -5.52
N ASP A 104 20.74 12.35 -6.41
CA ASP A 104 19.99 13.61 -6.32
C ASP A 104 18.88 13.55 -5.24
N MET A 105 18.34 12.36 -4.99
CA MET A 105 17.34 12.13 -3.95
C MET A 105 17.94 11.87 -2.57
N TRP A 106 19.20 11.45 -2.48
CA TRP A 106 19.89 11.14 -1.22
C TRP A 106 19.83 12.31 -0.21
N PRO A 107 20.06 13.58 -0.60
CA PRO A 107 19.95 14.72 0.31
C PRO A 107 18.52 15.04 0.77
N LEU A 108 17.50 14.59 0.03
CA LEU A 108 16.09 14.74 0.38
C LEU A 108 15.56 13.58 1.24
N SER A 109 16.31 12.47 1.32
CA SER A 109 15.88 11.27 2.02
C SER A 109 15.71 11.49 3.53
N ASP A 110 16.59 12.28 4.16
CA ASP A 110 16.50 12.61 5.58
C ASP A 110 15.20 13.35 5.90
N GLN A 111 14.83 14.38 5.12
CA GLN A 111 13.59 15.13 5.31
C GLN A 111 12.33 14.30 5.00
N VAL A 112 12.41 13.43 4.00
CA VAL A 112 11.30 12.53 3.65
C VAL A 112 11.11 11.47 4.75
N MET A 113 12.18 10.95 5.34
CA MET A 113 12.07 9.98 6.44
C MET A 113 11.62 10.62 7.74
N ASP A 114 12.07 11.84 8.04
CA ASP A 114 11.56 12.60 9.19
C ASP A 114 10.07 12.85 9.02
N PHE A 115 9.63 13.32 7.85
CA PHE A 115 8.21 13.52 7.55
C PHE A 115 7.40 12.22 7.61
N ALA A 116 7.93 11.12 7.06
CA ALA A 116 7.26 9.82 7.11
C ALA A 116 7.15 9.30 8.56
N THR A 117 8.21 9.45 9.35
CA THR A 117 8.23 9.05 10.76
C THR A 117 7.25 9.87 11.57
N ASP A 118 7.22 11.19 11.40
CA ASP A 118 6.26 12.07 12.06
C ASP A 118 4.82 11.68 11.73
N ARG A 119 4.54 11.34 10.45
CA ARG A 119 3.20 10.88 10.03
C ARG A 119 2.84 9.52 10.61
N LEU A 120 3.80 8.60 10.71
CA LEU A 120 3.58 7.30 11.32
C LEU A 120 3.35 7.42 12.83
N VAL A 121 4.09 8.28 13.52
CA VAL A 121 3.90 8.59 14.94
C VAL A 121 2.54 9.26 15.17
N GLU A 122 2.17 10.22 14.32
CA GLU A 122 0.85 10.86 14.39
C GLU A 122 -0.29 9.85 14.14
N ALA A 123 -0.10 8.93 13.19
CA ALA A 123 -1.06 7.85 12.92
C ALA A 123 -1.17 6.88 14.11
N ASP A 124 -0.06 6.55 14.77
CA ASP A 124 -0.05 5.70 15.96
C ASP A 124 -0.72 6.38 17.16
N GLN A 125 -0.40 7.66 17.42
CA GLN A 125 -1.04 8.44 18.48
C GLN A 125 -2.55 8.58 18.28
N LYS A 126 -3.00 8.72 17.03
CA LYS A 126 -4.44 8.75 16.69
C LYS A 126 -5.07 7.35 16.72
N GLY A 127 -4.29 6.29 16.96
CA GLY A 127 -4.78 4.92 17.11
C GLY A 127 -5.06 4.18 15.80
N TYR A 128 -4.57 4.68 14.65
CA TYR A 128 -4.79 4.04 13.35
C TYR A 128 -4.21 2.63 13.30
N PHE A 129 -3.03 2.39 13.90
CA PHE A 129 -2.44 1.04 13.96
C PHE A 129 -3.26 0.09 14.84
N ALA A 130 -3.75 0.56 15.98
CA ALA A 130 -4.61 -0.23 16.87
C ALA A 130 -5.93 -0.59 16.18
N PHE A 131 -6.53 0.37 15.47
CA PHE A 131 -7.74 0.16 14.66
C PHE A 131 -7.49 -0.82 13.51
N ALA A 132 -6.41 -0.65 12.73
CA ALA A 132 -6.06 -1.53 11.63
C ALA A 132 -5.79 -2.97 12.10
N LYS A 133 -5.04 -3.13 13.21
CA LYS A 133 -4.79 -4.44 13.83
C LYS A 133 -6.08 -5.07 14.36
N GLY A 134 -6.97 -4.27 14.94
CA GLY A 134 -8.31 -4.71 15.34
C GLY A 134 -9.15 -5.17 14.16
N GLY A 135 -9.16 -4.38 13.09
CA GLY A 135 -9.85 -4.68 11.84
C GLY A 135 -9.34 -5.95 11.17
N MET A 136 -8.01 -6.16 11.12
CA MET A 136 -7.43 -7.40 10.60
C MET A 136 -7.91 -8.63 11.36
N ARG A 137 -8.04 -8.56 12.69
CA ARG A 137 -8.57 -9.67 13.49
C ARG A 137 -10.04 -9.95 13.16
N VAL A 138 -10.84 -8.89 12.95
CA VAL A 138 -12.24 -9.05 12.55
C VAL A 138 -12.32 -9.68 11.16
N VAL A 139 -11.50 -9.24 10.21
CA VAL A 139 -11.45 -9.82 8.87
C VAL A 139 -11.02 -11.29 8.92
N ASP A 140 -10.02 -11.64 9.72
CA ASP A 140 -9.55 -13.03 9.90
C ASP A 140 -10.65 -13.93 10.48
N GLU A 141 -11.35 -13.44 11.51
CA GLU A 141 -12.50 -14.14 12.11
C GLU A 141 -13.65 -14.29 11.11
N VAL A 142 -13.89 -13.27 10.27
CA VAL A 142 -14.91 -13.30 9.22
C VAL A 142 -14.56 -14.32 8.15
N VAL A 143 -13.33 -14.31 7.62
CA VAL A 143 -12.87 -15.26 6.59
C VAL A 143 -12.83 -16.70 7.12
N THR A 144 -12.57 -16.90 8.41
CA THR A 144 -12.53 -18.23 9.03
C THR A 144 -13.92 -18.80 9.28
N ASN A 145 -14.89 -17.98 9.67
CA ASN A 145 -16.20 -18.44 10.12
C ASN A 145 -17.34 -18.21 9.11
N PHE A 146 -17.14 -17.36 8.11
CA PHE A 146 -18.16 -16.98 7.14
C PHE A 146 -17.73 -17.39 5.75
N THR A 147 -18.69 -17.88 4.97
CA THR A 147 -18.48 -18.24 3.57
C THR A 147 -18.46 -16.98 2.69
N GLU A 148 -18.01 -17.11 1.44
CA GLU A 148 -18.01 -15.99 0.47
C GLU A 148 -19.42 -15.38 0.30
N ASP A 149 -20.45 -16.22 0.27
CA ASP A 149 -21.85 -15.81 0.18
C ASP A 149 -22.30 -14.99 1.40
N ASP A 150 -21.83 -15.36 2.60
CA ASP A 150 -22.14 -14.64 3.84
C ASP A 150 -21.48 -13.26 3.88
N VAL A 151 -20.23 -13.16 3.42
CA VAL A 151 -19.49 -11.89 3.34
C VAL A 151 -20.15 -10.95 2.33
N GLN A 152 -20.62 -11.49 1.21
CA GLN A 152 -21.31 -10.71 0.19
C GLN A 152 -22.66 -10.20 0.69
N ALA A 153 -23.46 -11.04 1.35
CA ALA A 153 -24.71 -10.63 1.98
C ALA A 153 -24.49 -9.56 3.07
N LEU A 154 -23.40 -9.67 3.84
CA LEU A 154 -23.00 -8.67 4.83
C LEU A 154 -22.59 -7.35 4.17
N GLY A 155 -21.79 -7.41 3.09
CA GLY A 155 -21.35 -6.24 2.33
C GLY A 155 -22.53 -5.45 1.75
N ASP A 156 -23.51 -6.15 1.16
CA ASP A 156 -24.70 -5.54 0.58
C ASP A 156 -25.58 -4.83 1.62
N ASN A 157 -25.54 -5.29 2.88
CA ASN A 157 -26.36 -4.77 3.97
C ASN A 157 -25.55 -4.01 5.04
N VAL A 158 -24.26 -3.75 4.83
CA VAL A 158 -23.38 -3.18 5.86
C VAL A 158 -23.84 -1.80 6.31
N VAL A 159 -24.32 -0.97 5.38
CA VAL A 159 -24.82 0.37 5.68
C VAL A 159 -26.10 0.31 6.52
N LEU A 160 -27.01 -0.63 6.19
CA LEU A 160 -28.23 -0.85 6.97
C LEU A 160 -27.88 -1.29 8.39
N ILE A 161 -27.01 -2.29 8.54
CA ILE A 161 -26.60 -2.81 9.85
C ILE A 161 -25.94 -1.71 10.68
N LEU A 162 -25.00 -0.94 10.11
CA LEU A 162 -24.35 0.15 10.83
C LEU A 162 -25.33 1.26 11.25
N ASN A 163 -26.31 1.59 10.40
CA ASN A 163 -27.36 2.53 10.75
C ASN A 163 -28.28 1.98 11.84
N THR A 164 -28.67 0.71 11.78
CA THR A 164 -29.46 0.06 12.83
C THR A 164 -28.71 0.03 14.16
N VAL A 165 -27.42 -0.32 14.16
CA VAL A 165 -26.58 -0.29 15.37
C VAL A 165 -26.53 1.13 15.92
N LYS A 166 -26.32 2.13 15.06
CA LYS A 166 -26.35 3.55 15.45
C LYS A 166 -27.71 3.94 16.06
N GLU A 167 -28.82 3.51 15.47
CA GLU A 167 -30.18 3.72 15.99
C GLU A 167 -30.41 3.04 17.34
N LEU A 168 -29.96 1.80 17.51
CA LEU A 168 -30.06 1.07 18.77
C LEU A 168 -29.22 1.72 19.88
N THR A 169 -28.10 2.35 19.53
CA THR A 169 -27.27 3.10 20.48
C THR A 169 -27.83 4.48 20.84
N GLN A 170 -28.96 4.90 20.26
CA GLN A 170 -29.59 6.16 20.65
C GLN A 170 -30.04 6.13 22.13
N PRO A 171 -29.89 7.24 22.86
CA PRO A 171 -30.19 7.30 24.30
C PRO A 171 -31.61 6.82 24.65
N GLU A 172 -32.58 7.14 23.81
CA GLU A 172 -33.99 6.82 23.99
C GLU A 172 -34.23 5.31 23.92
N ILE A 173 -33.62 4.64 22.93
CA ILE A 173 -33.73 3.19 22.75
C ILE A 173 -33.00 2.47 23.89
N MET A 174 -31.77 2.90 24.20
CA MET A 174 -30.99 2.33 25.31
C MET A 174 -31.75 2.42 26.64
N ALA A 175 -32.39 3.55 26.92
CA ALA A 175 -33.19 3.72 28.15
C ALA A 175 -34.37 2.74 28.22
N VAL A 176 -35.01 2.43 27.08
CA VAL A 176 -36.08 1.40 27.02
C VAL A 176 -35.51 0.01 27.25
N LEU A 177 -34.39 -0.33 26.60
CA LEU A 177 -33.71 -1.63 26.76
C LEU A 177 -33.28 -1.86 28.22
N TYR A 178 -32.68 -0.87 28.88
CA TYR A 178 -32.31 -0.98 30.29
C TYR A 178 -33.52 -1.25 31.19
N ARG A 179 -34.63 -0.53 30.99
CA ARG A 179 -35.88 -0.76 31.75
C ARG A 179 -36.45 -2.15 31.53
N MET A 180 -36.34 -2.70 30.32
CA MET A 180 -36.77 -4.07 30.02
C MET A 180 -35.88 -5.10 30.71
N ILE A 181 -34.56 -4.92 30.66
CA ILE A 181 -33.60 -5.81 31.32
C ILE A 181 -33.82 -5.80 32.83
N GLU A 182 -33.99 -4.61 33.42
CA GLU A 182 -34.30 -4.43 34.83
C GLU A 182 -35.62 -5.12 35.22
N ALA A 183 -36.68 -4.94 34.42
CA ALA A 183 -37.96 -5.62 34.66
C ALA A 183 -37.84 -7.15 34.62
N VAL A 184 -37.10 -7.70 33.66
CA VAL A 184 -36.85 -9.16 33.55
C VAL A 184 -36.02 -9.67 34.72
N GLN A 185 -34.98 -8.95 35.13
CA GLN A 185 -34.15 -9.32 36.27
C GLN A 185 -34.95 -9.30 37.58
N HIS A 186 -35.77 -8.28 37.81
CA HIS A 186 -36.67 -8.22 38.97
C HIS A 186 -37.69 -9.35 38.96
N GLN A 187 -38.26 -9.68 37.80
CA GLN A 187 -39.20 -10.79 37.67
C GLN A 187 -38.51 -12.14 37.93
N GLN A 188 -37.29 -12.35 37.42
CA GLN A 188 -36.50 -13.56 37.68
C GLN A 188 -36.09 -13.70 39.14
N ALA A 189 -35.75 -12.59 39.82
CA ALA A 189 -35.47 -12.60 41.25
C ALA A 189 -36.71 -12.93 42.09
N GLN A 190 -37.89 -12.46 41.67
CA GLN A 190 -39.18 -12.78 42.31
C GLN A 190 -39.62 -14.22 42.04
N MET A 191 -39.42 -14.74 40.82
CA MET A 191 -39.72 -16.13 40.45
C MET A 191 -38.83 -17.15 41.17
N GLN A 192 -37.64 -16.76 41.63
CA GLN A 192 -36.80 -17.61 42.50
C GLN A 192 -37.35 -17.72 43.93
N LEU A 193 -38.26 -16.82 44.34
CA LEU A 193 -38.81 -16.75 45.70
C LEU A 193 -40.26 -17.26 45.80
N GLU A 194 -41.01 -17.37 44.69
CA GLU A 194 -42.41 -17.82 44.70
C GLU A 194 -42.62 -19.18 44.00
N PRO A 195 -43.48 -20.08 44.52
CA PRO A 195 -43.83 -21.33 43.83
C PRO A 195 -44.58 -21.04 42.53
N ALA A 196 -44.23 -21.78 41.48
CA ALA A 196 -44.68 -21.62 40.11
C ALA A 196 -46.16 -22.02 39.87
N GLU A 197 -47.13 -21.27 40.39
CA GLU A 197 -48.52 -21.40 39.97
C GLU A 197 -48.86 -20.38 38.87
N ALA A 198 -49.24 -20.90 37.70
CA ALA A 198 -49.69 -20.08 36.58
C ALA A 198 -50.90 -19.22 37.00
N PRO A 199 -50.94 -17.92 36.64
CA PRO A 199 -52.04 -17.05 37.03
C PRO A 199 -53.37 -17.58 36.47
N SER A 200 -54.33 -17.85 37.36
CA SER A 200 -55.67 -18.30 36.99
C SER A 200 -56.33 -17.32 36.02
N PHE A 201 -57.14 -17.82 35.07
CA PHE A 201 -57.86 -17.04 34.06
C PHE A 201 -58.58 -15.80 34.63
N PHE A 202 -59.17 -15.94 35.82
CA PHE A 202 -59.85 -14.85 36.50
C PHE A 202 -58.88 -13.76 37.00
N GLN A 203 -57.71 -14.15 37.50
CA GLN A 203 -56.68 -13.20 37.91
C GLN A 203 -56.12 -12.42 36.71
N LEU A 204 -55.98 -13.08 35.56
CA LEU A 204 -55.56 -12.47 34.31
C LEU A 204 -56.58 -11.42 33.83
N LEU A 205 -57.87 -11.77 33.85
CA LEU A 205 -58.96 -10.86 33.51
C LEU A 205 -59.04 -9.68 34.50
N LYS A 206 -58.79 -9.92 35.79
CA LYS A 206 -58.72 -8.87 36.82
C LYS A 206 -57.54 -7.92 36.59
N ARG A 207 -56.38 -8.44 36.15
CA ARG A 207 -55.18 -7.65 35.81
C ARG A 207 -55.40 -6.81 34.54
N MET A 208 -56.07 -7.34 33.52
CA MET A 208 -56.44 -6.55 32.32
C MET A 208 -57.36 -5.35 32.62
N ARG A 209 -58.01 -5.35 33.78
CA ARG A 209 -58.84 -4.21 34.22
C ARG A 209 -58.00 -3.03 34.73
N ASP A 210 -56.72 -3.24 35.04
CA ASP A 210 -55.79 -2.20 35.47
C ASP A 210 -55.61 -1.12 34.38
N PRO A 211 -55.78 0.18 34.71
CA PRO A 211 -55.62 1.26 33.74
C PRO A 211 -54.21 1.34 33.13
N GLU A 212 -53.15 0.99 33.86
CA GLU A 212 -51.79 1.04 33.33
C GLU A 212 -51.51 -0.08 32.32
N ILE A 213 -52.01 -1.30 32.61
CA ILE A 213 -51.92 -2.43 31.68
C ILE A 213 -52.71 -2.14 30.39
N ARG A 214 -53.88 -1.51 30.50
CA ARG A 214 -54.68 -1.12 29.33
C ARG A 214 -54.01 -0.06 28.48
N LYS A 215 -53.38 0.94 29.11
CA LYS A 215 -52.57 1.95 28.39
C LYS A 215 -51.37 1.32 27.69
N GLY A 216 -50.69 0.39 28.35
CA GLY A 216 -49.57 -0.37 27.78
C GLY A 216 -49.99 -1.20 26.55
N LEU A 217 -51.08 -1.97 26.69
CA LEU A 217 -51.63 -2.77 25.59
C LEU A 217 -52.10 -1.89 24.43
N GLY A 218 -52.75 -0.75 24.71
CA GLY A 218 -53.15 0.20 23.67
C GLY A 218 -51.97 0.80 22.91
N ARG A 219 -50.87 1.14 23.60
CA ARG A 219 -49.63 1.59 22.95
C ARG A 219 -49.03 0.51 22.06
N ALA A 220 -48.93 -0.73 22.56
CA ALA A 220 -48.40 -1.87 21.82
C ALA A 220 -49.23 -2.17 20.55
N LEU A 221 -50.56 -2.13 20.66
CA LEU A 221 -51.46 -2.33 19.52
C LEU A 221 -51.34 -1.20 18.49
N ASN A 222 -51.18 0.05 18.93
CA ASN A 222 -50.95 1.17 18.02
C ASN A 222 -49.60 1.06 17.31
N THR A 223 -48.53 0.66 18.00
CA THR A 223 -47.21 0.44 17.36
C THR A 223 -47.26 -0.71 16.35
N LEU A 224 -47.99 -1.79 16.65
CA LEU A 224 -48.21 -2.89 15.71
C LEU A 224 -49.05 -2.47 14.51
N GLY A 225 -50.05 -1.61 14.71
CA GLY A 225 -50.84 -1.03 13.61
C GLY A 225 -49.97 -0.22 12.65
N VAL A 226 -49.10 0.64 13.18
CA VAL A 226 -48.17 1.45 12.38
C VAL A 226 -47.15 0.58 11.62
N VAL A 227 -46.64 -0.50 12.24
CA VAL A 227 -45.71 -1.44 11.58
C VAL A 227 -46.42 -2.27 10.51
N SER A 228 -47.70 -2.62 10.70
CA SER A 228 -48.46 -3.39 9.71
C SER A 228 -48.91 -2.57 8.50
N GLU A 229 -48.96 -1.24 8.60
CA GLU A 229 -49.20 -0.35 7.44
C GLU A 229 -47.96 -0.24 6.53
N VAL A 230 -46.79 -0.68 7.00
CA VAL A 230 -45.58 -0.82 6.18
C VAL A 230 -45.67 -2.13 5.40
N ASP A 231 -46.14 -2.06 4.15
CA ASP A 231 -46.23 -3.18 3.22
C ASP A 231 -44.84 -3.83 3.00
N PRO A 232 -44.65 -5.14 3.28
CA PRO A 232 -43.37 -5.82 3.12
C PRO A 232 -42.94 -6.05 1.67
N THR A 233 -43.73 -5.64 0.66
CA THR A 233 -43.50 -6.02 -0.75
C THR A 233 -42.93 -4.96 -1.69
N ARG A 234 -42.32 -3.86 -1.20
CA ARG A 234 -41.70 -2.86 -2.09
C ARG A 234 -40.16 -2.93 -2.10
N PRO A 235 -39.53 -3.61 -3.08
CA PRO A 235 -38.11 -3.37 -3.36
C PRO A 235 -38.02 -2.00 -4.04
N THR A 236 -37.60 -0.98 -3.31
CA THR A 236 -37.27 0.32 -3.93
C THR A 236 -35.77 0.33 -4.20
N ILE A 237 -35.35 -0.32 -5.29
CA ILE A 237 -34.09 0.00 -5.94
C ILE A 237 -34.44 0.98 -7.06
N GLU A 238 -34.50 2.26 -6.74
CA GLU A 238 -34.34 3.29 -7.77
C GLU A 238 -32.85 3.38 -8.09
N THR A 239 -32.43 2.68 -9.14
CA THR A 239 -31.18 2.95 -9.83
C THR A 239 -31.28 4.36 -10.40
N GLY A 240 -30.71 5.33 -9.68
CA GLY A 240 -30.53 6.68 -10.17
C GLY A 240 -29.57 6.70 -11.34
N ASP A 241 -30.13 6.68 -12.54
CA ASP A 241 -29.51 7.13 -13.78
C ASP A 241 -28.97 8.56 -13.55
N LYS A 242 -27.65 8.72 -13.60
CA LYS A 242 -26.99 10.02 -13.65
C LYS A 242 -26.29 10.15 -14.99
N LYS A 243 -26.85 11.05 -15.81
CA LYS A 243 -26.16 11.81 -16.84
C LYS A 243 -24.83 12.40 -16.34
#